data_AF-A0AAU3HE94-F1
#
_entry.id   AF-A0AAU3HE94-F1
#
_cell.length_a   1.000
_cell.length_b   1.000
_cell.length_c   1.000
_cell.angle_alpha   90.00
_cell.angle_beta   90.00
_cell.angle_gamma   90.00
#
_symmetry.space_group_name_H-M   'P 1'
#
loop_
_entity.id
_entity.type
_entity.pdbx_description
1 polymer ?
#
loop_
_entity_poly.entity_id
_entity_poly.type
_entity_poly.pdbx_seq_one_letter_code
_entity_poly.pdbx_strand_id
1 'polypeptide(L)'
;MTQTAKALLVDDRRENLMALEAILQGLPVQSVAVESGEAALKQLLVDDFAVILLDAQMPDMDGFETATHIKRRERTRHVPIIFLTAADKDAQLALRGYAVGAVDYLTKPFDPWVLRAKVTVFVELWVKTRQLAAQSDLVRERDLQWRRLAEAVDAATALLRADDDPAARERAADLLEQARWGNTR
;
A
#
# COMPACT_ATOMS: atom_id res chain seq x y z
N MET A 1 -5.06 0.51 -14.33
CA MET A 1 -6.13 -0.27 -13.67
C MET A 1 -6.12 0.08 -12.20
N THR A 2 -7.21 0.65 -11.66
CA THR A 2 -7.30 0.98 -10.24
C THR A 2 -7.37 -0.33 -9.46
N GLN A 3 -6.31 -0.68 -8.73
CA GLN A 3 -6.31 -1.91 -7.94
C GLN A 3 -7.33 -1.78 -6.82
N THR A 4 -8.31 -2.68 -6.77
CA THR A 4 -9.31 -2.76 -5.69
C THR A 4 -8.59 -3.06 -4.37
N ALA A 5 -8.94 -2.32 -3.31
CA ALA A 5 -8.42 -2.57 -1.98
C ALA A 5 -8.82 -3.97 -1.50
N LYS A 6 -7.91 -4.65 -0.80
CA LYS A 6 -8.16 -5.99 -0.23
C LYS A 6 -8.12 -5.94 1.30
N ALA A 7 -9.00 -6.68 1.96
CA ALA A 7 -8.97 -6.94 3.40
C ALA A 7 -8.65 -8.42 3.64
N LEU A 8 -7.62 -8.69 4.43
CA LEU A 8 -7.26 -10.06 4.83
C LEU A 8 -8.02 -10.40 6.10
N LEU A 9 -8.78 -11.49 6.08
CA LEU A 9 -9.55 -12.00 7.22
C LEU A 9 -8.86 -13.28 7.70
N VAL A 10 -8.49 -13.31 8.98
CA VAL A 10 -7.73 -14.41 9.57
C VAL A 10 -8.42 -14.84 10.86
N ASP A 11 -9.00 -16.03 10.85
CA ASP A 11 -9.69 -16.64 11.99
C ASP A 11 -9.74 -18.15 11.73
N ASP A 12 -9.44 -18.98 12.73
CA ASP A 12 -9.39 -20.44 12.61
C ASP A 12 -10.76 -21.08 12.43
N ARG A 13 -11.83 -20.31 12.67
CA ARG A 13 -13.21 -20.77 12.57
C ARG A 13 -13.89 -20.22 11.34
N ARG A 14 -14.30 -21.12 10.44
CA ARG A 14 -14.96 -20.76 9.18
C ARG A 14 -16.23 -19.92 9.39
N GLU A 15 -16.97 -20.15 10.48
CA GLU A 15 -18.18 -19.38 10.78
C GLU A 15 -17.88 -17.90 11.07
N ASN A 16 -16.76 -17.62 11.75
CA ASN A 16 -16.33 -16.25 12.02
C ASN A 16 -15.93 -15.56 10.71
N LEU A 17 -15.19 -16.25 9.84
CA LEU A 17 -14.82 -15.74 8.52
C LEU A 17 -16.06 -15.39 7.68
N MET A 18 -17.06 -16.27 7.63
CA MET A 18 -18.31 -16.02 6.92
C MET A 18 -19.07 -14.81 7.49
N ALA A 19 -19.10 -14.66 8.82
CA ALA A 19 -19.70 -13.49 9.46
C ALA A 19 -18.96 -12.20 9.09
N LEU A 20 -17.62 -12.20 9.09
CA LEU A 20 -16.82 -11.05 8.67
C LEU A 20 -17.07 -10.70 7.20
N GLU A 21 -17.08 -11.68 6.31
CA GLU A 21 -17.39 -11.48 4.88
C GLU A 21 -18.77 -10.84 4.70
N ALA A 22 -19.79 -11.32 5.42
CA ALA A 22 -21.13 -10.74 5.41
C ALA A 22 -21.14 -9.30 5.93
N ILE A 23 -20.39 -9.00 7.00
CA ILE A 23 -20.29 -7.65 7.55
C ILE A 23 -19.59 -6.70 6.57
N LEU A 24 -18.62 -7.15 5.78
CA LEU A 24 -17.93 -6.31 4.79
C LEU A 24 -18.67 -6.20 3.45
N GLN A 25 -19.73 -6.98 3.25
CA GLN A 25 -20.50 -6.98 2.01
C GLN A 25 -21.00 -5.56 1.64
N GLY A 26 -20.82 -5.20 0.38
CA GLY A 26 -21.21 -3.89 -0.16
C GLY A 26 -20.22 -2.76 0.11
N LEU A 27 -19.12 -3.00 0.84
CA LEU A 27 -18.00 -2.07 0.90
C LEU A 27 -17.11 -2.21 -0.36
N PRO A 28 -16.41 -1.14 -0.78
CA PRO A 28 -15.49 -1.17 -1.92
C PRO A 28 -14.16 -1.85 -1.57
N VAL A 29 -14.22 -3.05 -0.98
CA VAL A 29 -13.07 -3.83 -0.55
C VAL A 29 -13.32 -5.31 -0.84
N GLN A 30 -12.31 -5.99 -1.38
CA GLN A 30 -12.34 -7.43 -1.60
C GLN A 30 -11.87 -8.15 -0.33
N SER A 31 -12.70 -9.00 0.26
CA SER A 31 -12.28 -9.88 1.35
C SER A 31 -11.47 -11.07 0.81
N VAL A 32 -10.40 -11.40 1.52
CA VAL A 32 -9.61 -12.62 1.33
C VAL A 32 -9.53 -13.31 2.67
N ALA A 33 -10.15 -14.48 2.80
CA ALA A 33 -10.26 -15.20 4.06
C ALA A 33 -9.28 -16.38 4.12
N VAL A 34 -8.62 -16.55 5.26
CA VAL A 34 -7.68 -17.64 5.56
C VAL A 34 -7.87 -18.14 6.99
N GLU A 35 -7.60 -19.42 7.23
CA GLU A 35 -7.92 -20.10 8.50
C GLU A 35 -6.70 -20.25 9.43
N SER A 36 -5.56 -19.66 9.09
CA SER A 36 -4.38 -19.69 9.95
C SER A 36 -3.46 -18.52 9.71
N GLY A 37 -2.66 -18.18 10.72
CA GLY A 37 -1.65 -17.15 10.56
C GLY A 37 -0.57 -17.52 9.54
N GLU A 38 -0.24 -18.81 9.34
CA GLU A 38 0.70 -19.24 8.30
C GLU A 38 0.14 -18.95 6.90
N ALA A 39 -1.14 -19.25 6.69
CA ALA A 39 -1.84 -18.93 5.46
C ALA A 39 -1.91 -17.40 5.24
N ALA A 40 -2.11 -16.62 6.29
CA ALA A 40 -2.05 -15.16 6.24
C ALA A 40 -0.67 -14.66 5.77
N LEU A 41 0.41 -15.19 6.35
CA LEU A 41 1.78 -14.85 5.96
C LEU A 41 2.10 -15.24 4.52
N LYS A 42 1.54 -16.35 4.02
CA LYS A 42 1.65 -16.75 2.60
C LYS A 42 0.92 -15.77 1.69
N GLN A 43 -0.29 -15.36 2.06
CA GLN A 43 -1.07 -14.43 1.24
C GLN A 43 -0.39 -13.06 1.12
N LEU A 44 0.23 -12.58 2.20
CA LEU A 44 0.98 -11.33 2.26
C LEU A 44 2.27 -11.31 1.41
N LEU A 45 2.72 -12.47 0.91
CA LEU A 45 3.83 -12.54 -0.06
C LEU A 45 3.36 -12.20 -1.48
N VAL A 46 2.09 -12.48 -1.79
CA VAL A 46 1.55 -12.41 -3.16
C VAL A 46 0.74 -11.14 -3.36
N ASP A 47 0.02 -10.69 -2.34
CA ASP A 47 -0.91 -9.58 -2.42
C ASP A 47 -0.60 -8.46 -1.42
N ASP A 48 -1.01 -7.23 -1.78
CA ASP A 48 -1.06 -6.09 -0.87
C ASP A 48 -2.46 -5.96 -0.26
N PHE A 49 -2.52 -5.58 1.01
CA PHE A 49 -3.75 -5.43 1.76
C PHE A 49 -3.89 -4.03 2.33
N ALA A 50 -5.12 -3.53 2.35
CA ALA A 50 -5.46 -2.26 2.99
C ALA A 50 -5.60 -2.42 4.51
N VAL A 51 -6.04 -3.59 4.98
CA VAL A 51 -6.23 -3.90 6.39
C VAL A 51 -6.22 -5.41 6.61
N ILE A 52 -5.81 -5.84 7.80
CA ILE A 52 -5.88 -7.22 8.27
C ILE A 52 -6.83 -7.25 9.48
N LEU A 53 -7.87 -8.08 9.41
CA LEU A 53 -8.69 -8.47 10.55
C LEU A 53 -8.15 -9.80 11.06
N LEU A 54 -7.62 -9.80 12.28
CA LEU A 54 -6.85 -10.92 12.81
C LEU A 54 -7.45 -11.37 14.13
N ASP A 55 -7.92 -12.61 14.19
CA ASP A 55 -8.28 -13.21 15.46
C ASP A 55 -7.05 -13.35 16.37
N ALA A 56 -7.24 -13.00 17.63
CA ALA A 56 -6.16 -13.02 18.61
C ALA A 56 -5.85 -14.44 19.14
N GLN A 57 -6.77 -15.38 19.01
CA GLN A 57 -6.72 -16.71 19.62
C GLN A 57 -6.91 -17.80 18.56
N MET A 58 -5.80 -18.21 17.94
CA MET A 58 -5.78 -19.31 16.99
C MET A 58 -4.87 -20.45 17.49
N PRO A 59 -5.12 -21.71 17.10
CA PRO A 59 -4.22 -22.83 17.36
C PRO A 59 -2.90 -22.66 16.61
N ASP A 60 -1.87 -23.35 17.11
CA ASP A 60 -0.48 -23.38 16.61
C ASP A 60 0.25 -22.03 16.69
N MET A 61 -0.18 -21.04 15.91
CA MET A 61 0.39 -19.69 15.89
C MET A 61 -0.71 -18.67 16.20
N ASP A 62 -0.58 -18.00 17.34
CA ASP A 62 -1.58 -17.03 17.78
C ASP A 62 -1.57 -15.75 16.92
N GLY A 63 -2.61 -14.91 17.06
CA GLY A 63 -2.72 -13.67 16.31
C GLY A 63 -1.58 -12.68 16.59
N PHE A 64 -1.02 -12.66 17.80
CA PHE A 64 0.06 -11.73 18.16
C PHE A 64 1.40 -12.16 17.56
N GLU A 65 1.69 -13.45 17.55
CA GLU A 65 2.86 -14.03 16.89
C GLU A 65 2.77 -13.79 15.38
N THR A 66 1.58 -14.05 14.80
CA THR A 66 1.28 -13.74 13.39
C THR A 66 1.54 -12.27 13.08
N ALA A 67 0.99 -11.34 13.88
CA ALA A 67 1.20 -9.91 13.72
C ALA A 67 2.67 -9.51 13.85
N THR A 68 3.41 -10.15 14.77
CA THR A 68 4.85 -9.90 14.94
C THR A 68 5.61 -10.26 13.66
N HIS A 69 5.31 -11.40 13.05
CA HIS A 69 5.91 -11.78 11.77
C HIS A 69 5.56 -10.82 10.63
N ILE A 70 4.31 -10.35 10.58
CA ILE A 70 3.86 -9.35 9.60
C ILE A 70 4.63 -8.04 9.77
N LYS A 71 4.81 -7.58 11.02
CA LYS A 71 5.46 -6.31 11.34
C LYS A 71 6.98 -6.32 11.21
N ARG A 72 7.61 -7.51 11.24
CA ARG A 72 9.06 -7.66 11.00
C ARG A 72 9.48 -7.51 9.54
N ARG A 73 8.57 -7.65 8.58
CA ARG A 73 8.88 -7.59 7.14
C ARG A 73 8.67 -6.18 6.59
N GLU A 74 9.66 -5.62 5.91
CA GLU A 74 9.63 -4.27 5.33
C GLU A 74 8.39 -4.03 4.45
N ARG A 75 8.05 -5.01 3.60
CA ARG A 75 6.91 -4.95 2.68
C ARG A 75 5.55 -4.89 3.39
N THR A 76 5.41 -5.45 4.59
CA THR A 76 4.09 -5.63 5.23
C THR A 76 3.95 -4.90 6.56
N ARG A 77 5.03 -4.32 7.10
CA ARG A 77 5.03 -3.65 8.41
C ARG A 77 4.06 -2.47 8.52
N HIS A 78 3.76 -1.83 7.39
CA HIS A 78 2.87 -0.68 7.32
C HIS A 78 1.39 -1.05 7.25
N VAL A 79 1.05 -2.33 6.99
CA VAL A 79 -0.34 -2.76 6.88
C VAL A 79 -0.99 -2.69 8.27
N PRO A 80 -2.14 -2.00 8.42
CA PRO A 80 -2.84 -1.90 9.69
C PRO A 80 -3.48 -3.24 10.05
N ILE A 81 -3.40 -3.60 11.33
CA ILE A 81 -3.97 -4.83 11.90
C ILE A 81 -5.01 -4.41 12.93
N ILE A 82 -6.23 -4.93 12.77
CA ILE A 82 -7.31 -4.85 13.75
C ILE A 82 -7.44 -6.23 14.40
N PHE A 83 -7.13 -6.31 15.68
CA PHE A 83 -7.31 -7.56 16.41
C PHE A 83 -8.76 -7.78 16.80
N LEU A 84 -9.24 -9.00 16.63
CA LEU A 84 -10.53 -9.45 17.14
C LEU A 84 -10.25 -10.28 18.41
N THR A 85 -10.63 -9.76 19.58
CA THR A 85 -10.29 -10.37 20.89
C THR A 85 -11.54 -10.78 21.66
N ALA A 86 -11.46 -11.80 22.51
CA ALA A 86 -12.50 -12.05 23.51
C ALA A 86 -12.37 -11.08 24.71
N ALA A 87 -13.48 -10.72 25.34
CA ALA A 87 -13.57 -9.68 26.38
C ALA A 87 -12.71 -9.92 27.64
N ASP A 88 -12.31 -11.15 27.93
CA ASP A 88 -11.75 -11.51 29.24
C ASP A 88 -10.27 -11.16 29.47
N LYS A 89 -9.57 -10.48 28.54
CA LYS A 89 -8.11 -10.28 28.65
C LYS A 89 -7.59 -8.89 28.22
N ASP A 90 -8.39 -7.84 28.43
CA ASP A 90 -8.13 -6.49 27.92
C ASP A 90 -6.80 -5.85 28.36
N ALA A 91 -6.34 -6.04 29.60
CA ALA A 91 -5.16 -5.32 30.09
C ALA A 91 -3.82 -5.85 29.53
N GLN A 92 -3.64 -7.18 29.43
CA GLN A 92 -2.39 -7.78 28.97
C GLN A 92 -2.30 -7.87 27.43
N LEU A 93 -3.43 -8.02 26.74
CA LEU A 93 -3.48 -8.10 25.29
C LEU A 93 -3.31 -6.72 24.63
N ALA A 94 -3.82 -5.66 25.25
CA ALA A 94 -3.56 -4.28 24.84
C ALA A 94 -2.06 -3.95 24.91
N LEU A 95 -1.40 -4.27 26.04
CA LEU A 95 0.04 -4.07 26.21
C LEU A 95 0.89 -4.83 25.17
N ARG A 96 0.51 -6.08 24.84
CA ARG A 96 1.24 -6.89 23.85
C ARG A 96 1.10 -6.36 22.42
N GLY A 97 -0.10 -5.99 21.97
CA GLY A 97 -0.22 -5.51 20.58
C GLY A 97 0.22 -4.06 20.38
N TYR A 98 0.23 -3.20 21.41
CA TYR A 98 0.97 -1.93 21.35
C TYR A 98 2.48 -2.15 21.13
N ALA A 99 3.07 -3.16 21.78
CA ALA A 99 4.48 -3.52 21.58
C ALA A 99 4.79 -4.06 20.17
N VAL A 100 3.79 -4.61 19.48
CA VAL A 100 3.89 -5.09 18.10
C VAL A 100 3.59 -3.98 17.07
N GLY A 101 3.17 -2.80 17.51
CA GLY A 101 2.77 -1.71 16.60
C GLY A 101 1.43 -1.98 15.92
N ALA A 102 0.53 -2.70 16.60
CA ALA A 102 -0.84 -2.88 16.17
C ALA A 102 -1.63 -1.58 16.31
N VAL A 103 -2.59 -1.39 15.40
CA VAL A 103 -3.26 -0.09 15.24
C VAL A 103 -4.57 -0.05 16.01
N ASP A 104 -5.28 -1.17 16.16
CA ASP A 104 -6.64 -1.17 16.72
C ASP A 104 -7.08 -2.54 17.25
N TYR A 105 -8.14 -2.56 18.06
CA TYR A 105 -8.75 -3.75 18.65
C TYR A 105 -10.28 -3.67 18.63
N LEU A 106 -10.93 -4.83 18.49
CA LEU A 106 -12.37 -5.01 18.61
C LEU A 106 -12.68 -6.25 19.45
N THR A 107 -13.44 -6.04 20.50
CA THR A 107 -13.85 -7.11 21.42
C THR A 107 -15.07 -7.84 20.89
N LYS A 108 -15.03 -9.17 20.82
CA LYS A 108 -16.14 -10.07 20.49
C LYS A 108 -17.10 -10.16 21.69
N PRO A 109 -18.43 -10.05 21.49
CA PRO A 109 -19.10 -9.70 20.23
C PRO A 109 -18.95 -8.21 19.91
N PHE A 110 -18.50 -7.89 18.68
CA PHE A 110 -18.31 -6.51 18.22
C PHE A 110 -19.52 -6.02 17.41
N ASP A 111 -19.73 -4.70 17.42
CA ASP A 111 -20.74 -4.06 16.58
C ASP A 111 -20.30 -4.09 15.10
N PRO A 112 -21.09 -4.69 14.18
CA PRO A 112 -20.81 -4.67 12.75
C PRO A 112 -20.60 -3.27 12.16
N TRP A 113 -21.31 -2.25 12.66
CA TRP A 113 -21.15 -0.88 12.18
C TRP A 113 -19.79 -0.30 12.52
N VAL A 114 -19.29 -0.60 13.73
CA VAL A 114 -17.96 -0.16 14.17
C VAL A 114 -16.88 -0.84 13.35
N LEU A 115 -17.00 -2.15 13.09
CA LEU A 115 -16.05 -2.86 12.23
C LEU A 115 -16.04 -2.28 10.81
N ARG A 116 -17.21 -2.08 10.20
CA ARG A 116 -17.33 -1.47 8.87
C ARG A 116 -16.67 -0.09 8.83
N ALA A 117 -16.95 0.76 9.82
CA ALA A 117 -16.38 2.09 9.88
C ALA A 117 -14.84 2.07 9.94
N LYS A 118 -14.26 1.22 10.80
CA LYS A 118 -12.80 1.06 10.90
C LYS A 118 -12.19 0.56 9.58
N VAL A 119 -12.78 -0.47 8.97
CA VAL A 119 -12.31 -0.99 7.68
C VAL A 119 -12.40 0.07 6.58
N THR A 120 -13.50 0.83 6.50
CA THR A 120 -13.65 1.92 5.54
C THR A 120 -12.54 2.96 5.67
N VAL A 121 -12.21 3.39 6.90
CA VAL A 121 -11.12 4.36 7.13
C VAL A 121 -9.79 3.83 6.57
N PHE A 122 -9.43 2.57 6.85
CA PHE A 122 -8.18 2.00 6.35
C PHE A 122 -8.17 1.80 4.83
N VAL A 123 -9.30 1.43 4.24
CA VAL A 123 -9.46 1.35 2.78
C VAL A 123 -9.27 2.71 2.13
N GLU A 124 -9.89 3.77 2.66
CA GLU A 124 -9.73 5.14 2.17
C GLU A 124 -8.27 5.63 2.28
N LEU A 125 -7.62 5.37 3.43
CA LEU A 125 -6.21 5.71 3.63
C LEU A 125 -5.29 4.98 2.65
N TRP A 126 -5.55 3.70 2.40
CA TRP A 126 -4.79 2.92 1.42
C TRP A 126 -4.95 3.47 0.00
N VAL A 127 -6.19 3.81 -0.41
CA VAL A 127 -6.45 4.41 -1.72
C VAL A 127 -5.74 5.75 -1.86
N LYS A 128 -5.85 6.62 -0.85
CA LYS A 128 -5.19 7.93 -0.84
C LYS A 128 -3.67 7.81 -0.89
N THR A 129 -3.08 6.90 -0.13
CA THR A 129 -1.62 6.67 -0.12
C THR A 129 -1.10 6.30 -1.51
N ARG A 130 -1.85 5.47 -2.25
CA ARG A 130 -1.48 5.08 -3.61
C ARG A 130 -1.72 6.17 -4.65
N GLN A 131 -2.78 6.97 -4.48
CA GLN A 131 -2.98 8.15 -5.31
C GLN A 131 -1.83 9.14 -5.13
N LEU A 132 -1.39 9.38 -3.90
CA LEU A 132 -0.25 10.26 -3.60
C LEU A 132 1.06 9.71 -4.19
N ALA A 133 1.30 8.41 -4.09
CA ALA A 133 2.48 7.77 -4.70
C ALA A 133 2.48 7.97 -6.23
N ALA A 134 1.36 7.66 -6.89
CA ALA A 134 1.22 7.84 -8.34
C ALA A 134 1.38 9.30 -8.77
N GLN A 135 0.86 10.26 -7.99
CA GLN A 135 1.04 11.69 -8.25
C GLN A 135 2.50 12.12 -8.07
N SER A 136 3.19 11.62 -7.04
CA SER A 136 4.59 11.93 -6.78
C SER A 136 5.49 11.41 -7.90
N ASP A 137 5.20 10.21 -8.41
CA ASP A 137 5.94 9.64 -9.54
C ASP A 137 5.76 10.48 -10.81
N LEU A 138 4.54 10.93 -11.12
CA LEU A 138 4.27 11.82 -12.26
C LEU A 138 4.99 13.17 -12.16
N VAL A 139 5.01 13.77 -10.96
CA VAL A 139 5.76 15.02 -10.73
C VAL A 139 7.25 14.80 -10.94
N ARG A 140 7.78 13.69 -10.41
CA ARG A 140 9.20 13.34 -10.56
C ARG A 140 9.60 13.08 -12.01
N GLU A 141 8.75 12.40 -12.78
CA GLU A 141 8.96 12.21 -14.23
C GLU A 141 9.00 13.55 -14.97
N ARG A 142 8.07 14.46 -14.66
CA ARG A 142 8.04 15.81 -15.24
C ARG A 142 9.26 16.63 -14.87
N ASP A 143 9.70 16.58 -13.62
CA ASP A 143 10.90 17.28 -13.16
C ASP A 143 12.14 16.78 -13.91
N LEU A 144 12.28 15.47 -14.13
CA LEU A 144 13.37 14.89 -14.91
C LEU A 144 13.32 15.31 -16.38
N GLN A 145 12.13 15.32 -16.99
CA GLN A 145 11.96 15.79 -18.35
C GLN A 145 12.30 17.28 -18.49
N TRP A 146 11.85 18.09 -17.54
CA TRP A 146 12.12 19.52 -17.53
C TRP A 146 13.62 19.82 -17.40
N ARG A 147 14.32 19.11 -16.50
CA ARG A 147 15.78 19.23 -16.36
C ARG A 147 16.51 18.88 -17.65
N ARG A 148 16.14 17.77 -18.31
CA ARG A 148 16.73 17.39 -19.61
C ARG A 148 16.51 18.45 -20.68
N LEU A 149 15.31 19.03 -20.75
CA LEU A 149 15.01 20.08 -21.71
C LEU A 149 15.82 21.35 -21.44
N ALA A 150 15.94 21.75 -20.17
CA ALA A 150 16.75 22.90 -19.76
C ALA A 150 18.23 22.71 -20.15
N GLU A 151 18.81 21.55 -19.83
CA GLU A 151 20.20 21.21 -20.21
C GLU A 151 20.40 21.22 -21.73
N ALA A 152 19.44 20.70 -22.51
CA ALA A 152 19.51 20.73 -23.97
C ALA A 152 19.41 22.14 -24.55
N VAL A 153 18.56 23.01 -23.98
CA VAL A 153 18.45 24.41 -24.37
C VAL A 153 19.76 25.16 -24.09
N ASP A 154 20.36 24.95 -22.93
CA ASP A 154 21.65 25.56 -22.59
C ASP A 154 22.75 25.09 -23.53
N ALA A 155 22.82 23.79 -23.84
CA ALA A 155 23.79 23.21 -24.77
C ALA A 155 23.59 23.73 -26.21
N ALA A 156 22.35 23.76 -26.70
CA ALA A 156 22.01 24.30 -28.01
C ALA A 156 22.38 25.79 -28.11
N THR A 157 22.09 26.57 -27.07
CA THR A 157 22.44 27.99 -27.00
C THR A 157 23.95 28.19 -27.02
N ALA A 158 24.72 27.35 -26.32
CA ALA A 158 26.17 27.39 -26.34
C ALA A 158 26.75 27.07 -27.72
N LEU A 159 26.22 26.07 -28.41
CA LEU A 159 26.64 25.71 -29.78
C LEU A 159 26.40 26.87 -30.76
N LEU A 160 25.20 27.44 -30.74
CA LEU A 160 24.82 28.56 -31.60
C LEU A 160 25.64 29.84 -31.34
N ARG A 161 26.19 30.00 -30.14
CA ARG A 161 27.07 31.13 -29.79
C ARG A 161 28.52 30.90 -30.19
N ALA A 162 28.96 29.64 -30.30
CA ALA A 162 30.35 29.29 -30.58
C ALA A 162 30.67 29.28 -32.08
N ASP A 163 29.74 28.80 -32.92
CA ASP A 163 29.86 28.74 -34.38
C ASP A 163 28.57 29.28 -35.01
N ASP A 164 28.68 30.28 -35.90
CA ASP A 164 27.55 30.77 -36.71
C ASP A 164 27.47 30.02 -38.05
N ASP A 165 27.68 28.71 -38.00
CA ASP A 165 27.69 27.83 -39.16
C ASP A 165 26.42 26.95 -39.24
N PRO A 166 26.08 26.42 -40.43
CA PRO A 166 24.92 25.55 -40.59
C PRO A 166 24.97 24.27 -39.75
N ALA A 167 26.16 23.72 -39.50
CA ALA A 167 26.34 22.47 -38.76
C ALA A 167 26.09 22.63 -37.24
N ALA A 168 26.37 23.80 -36.67
CA ALA A 168 26.06 24.14 -35.29
C ALA A 168 24.54 24.30 -35.10
N ARG A 169 23.85 24.87 -36.09
CA ARG A 169 22.38 24.97 -36.11
C ARG A 169 21.71 23.61 -36.19
N GLU A 170 22.23 22.70 -37.01
CA GLU A 170 21.73 21.33 -37.14
C GLU A 170 21.93 20.54 -35.83
N ARG A 171 23.12 20.57 -35.25
CA ARG A 171 23.41 19.93 -33.95
C ARG A 171 22.54 20.48 -32.80
N ALA A 172 22.31 21.79 -32.79
CA ALA A 172 21.42 22.43 -31.80
C ALA A 172 19.96 21.98 -31.96
N ALA A 173 19.47 21.85 -33.20
CA ALA A 173 18.14 21.33 -33.48
C ALA A 173 17.99 19.86 -33.04
N ASP A 174 18.97 19.01 -33.36
CA ASP A 174 18.96 17.60 -32.97
C ASP A 174 18.91 17.40 -31.45
N LEU A 175 19.68 18.19 -30.69
CA LEU A 175 19.67 18.14 -29.22
C LEU A 175 18.29 18.48 -28.64
N LEU A 176 17.63 19.52 -29.18
CA LEU A 176 16.30 19.93 -28.74
C LEU A 176 15.24 18.89 -29.10
N GLU A 177 15.33 18.27 -30.28
CA GLU A 177 14.41 17.21 -30.69
C GLU A 177 14.55 15.95 -29.83
N GLN A 178 15.79 15.54 -29.55
CA GLN A 178 16.08 14.40 -28.66
C GLN A 178 15.55 14.65 -27.23
N ALA A 179 15.73 15.86 -26.70
CA ALA A 179 15.23 16.21 -25.38
C ALA A 179 13.70 16.33 -25.33
N ARG A 180 13.07 16.76 -26.43
CA ARG A 180 11.62 16.95 -26.52
C ARG A 180 10.85 15.63 -26.62
N TRP A 181 11.35 14.68 -27.40
CA TRP A 181 10.63 13.44 -27.70
C TRP A 181 11.19 12.21 -26.98
N GLY A 182 12.42 12.26 -26.46
CA GLY A 182 13.14 11.07 -26.02
C GLY A 182 13.40 10.12 -27.20
N ASN A 183 14.46 9.31 -27.15
CA ASN A 183 14.77 8.35 -28.23
C ASN A 183 13.53 7.52 -28.59
N THR A 184 12.84 7.92 -29.66
CA THR A 184 11.74 7.19 -30.25
C THR A 184 12.29 6.56 -31.51
N ARG A 185 13.02 5.46 -31.33
CA ARG A 185 13.33 4.46 -32.35
C ARG A 185 13.40 3.09 -31.68
#